data_AF-A0A7C1LG43-F1
#
_entry.id   AF-A0A7C1LG43-F1
#
_cell.length_a   1.000
_cell.length_b   1.000
_cell.length_c   1.000
_cell.angle_alpha   90.00
_cell.angle_beta   90.00
_cell.angle_gamma   90.00
#
_symmetry.space_group_name_H-M   'P 1'
#
loop_
_entity.id
_entity.type
_entity.pdbx_description
1 polymer ?
#
loop_
_entity_poly.entity_id
_entity_poly.type
_entity_poly.pdbx_seq_one_letter_code
_entity_poly.pdbx_strand_id
1 'polypeptide(L)'
;METKFKQIKIEISNLIKVVKDLEEITDNDSFAREYFENEISLLKNAIKSLEDKLNNSIIAYCENLNIQDGRYDLIKVIDGDTIRLVPPNTLLNNNYMKDMDVRLYGYDAPEKKDEFFVEYKTLLSKLFELIASNTVALILERQSPITEHANYTKYSFHRMMGNVFIDFNEKLFYVNSFLAMFPHTTYYNNKKFKEEKKIEYYIGGLKKKRLKYSNNYFFDQDCKTFIGKLSEVINEIEGFADLSEIGYPSCLLFFPKEILKIADESPNQAFDMILSSIKDNDCAFSNVKLNTQKEKCVDLLDKRLISPFDIVLIYAFEWKERRFGLGDENYLKLSHRS
;
A
#
# COMPACT_ATOMS: atom_id res chain seq x y z
N MET A 1 11.38 13.37 23.67
CA MET A 1 12.04 12.58 22.60
C MET A 1 12.13 13.38 21.31
N GLU A 2 11.07 14.08 20.91
CA GLU A 2 11.06 15.08 19.83
C GLU A 2 12.22 16.08 19.90
N THR A 3 12.55 16.56 21.11
CA THR A 3 13.71 17.43 21.36
C THR A 3 15.05 16.78 20.98
N LYS A 4 15.20 15.46 21.21
CA LYS A 4 16.43 14.72 20.84
C LYS A 4 16.53 14.53 19.33
N PHE A 5 15.44 14.17 18.64
CA PHE A 5 15.45 14.05 17.18
C PHE A 5 15.67 15.39 16.48
N LYS A 6 15.06 16.46 17.00
CA LYS A 6 15.27 17.82 16.51
C LYS A 6 16.73 18.25 16.65
N GLN A 7 17.37 17.92 17.77
CA GLN A 7 18.77 18.25 18.02
C GLN A 7 19.72 17.49 17.08
N ILE A 8 19.50 16.19 16.87
CA ILE A 8 20.27 15.39 15.89
C ILE A 8 20.08 15.93 14.46
N LYS A 9 18.85 16.33 14.08
CA LYS A 9 18.60 16.94 12.77
C LYS A 9 19.32 18.27 12.57
N ILE A 10 19.39 19.10 13.61
CA ILE A 10 20.15 20.35 13.58
C ILE A 10 21.64 20.06 13.40
N GLU A 11 22.17 19.08 14.13
CA GLU A 11 23.57 18.65 14.05
C GLU A 11 23.93 18.12 12.64
N ILE A 12 23.11 17.25 12.06
CA ILE A 12 23.26 16.78 10.68
C ILE A 12 23.23 17.95 9.69
N SER A 13 22.29 18.89 9.84
CA SER A 13 22.15 20.04 8.94
C SER A 13 23.38 20.95 8.99
N ASN A 14 23.94 21.18 10.18
CA ASN A 14 25.16 21.97 10.35
C ASN A 14 26.37 21.28 9.70
N LEU A 15 26.51 19.96 9.89
CA LEU A 15 27.60 19.19 9.27
C LEU A 15 27.51 19.17 7.74
N ILE A 16 26.30 19.02 7.18
CA ILE A 16 26.08 19.09 5.72
C ILE A 16 26.51 20.47 5.19
N LYS A 17 26.20 21.54 5.92
CA LYS A 17 26.62 22.89 5.52
C LYS A 17 28.15 23.01 5.51
N VAL A 18 28.82 22.55 6.57
CA VAL A 18 30.29 22.56 6.64
C VAL A 18 30.92 21.76 5.51
N VAL A 19 30.37 20.59 5.16
CA VAL A 19 30.85 19.80 4.03
C VAL A 19 30.71 20.56 2.72
N LYS A 20 29.57 21.21 2.48
CA LYS A 20 29.35 22.01 1.26
C LYS A 20 30.31 23.19 1.16
N ASP A 21 30.50 23.91 2.26
CA ASP A 21 31.40 25.06 2.31
C ASP A 21 32.86 24.61 2.03
N LEU A 22 33.27 23.43 2.53
CA LEU A 22 34.58 22.84 2.24
C LEU A 22 34.71 22.36 0.79
N GLU A 23 33.68 21.71 0.24
CA GLU A 23 33.65 21.26 -1.16
C GLU A 23 33.83 22.45 -2.12
N GLU A 24 33.13 23.56 -1.87
CA GLU A 24 33.25 24.79 -2.66
C GLU A 24 34.66 25.40 -2.61
N ILE A 25 35.33 25.34 -1.46
CA ILE A 25 36.73 25.78 -1.32
C ILE A 25 37.65 24.85 -2.14
N THR A 26 37.47 23.53 -2.02
CA THR A 26 38.33 22.54 -2.70
C THR A 26 38.14 22.47 -4.21
N ASP A 27 36.95 22.83 -4.72
CA ASP A 27 36.69 22.90 -6.16
C ASP A 27 37.43 24.07 -6.83
N ASN A 28 37.77 25.11 -6.06
CA ASN A 28 38.43 26.32 -6.55
C ASN A 28 39.94 26.38 -6.25
N ASP A 29 40.48 25.44 -5.45
CA ASP A 29 41.89 25.42 -5.05
C ASP A 29 42.43 23.98 -4.94
N SER A 30 43.36 23.63 -5.84
CA SER A 30 43.95 22.29 -5.90
C SER A 30 44.82 21.95 -4.69
N PHE A 31 45.40 22.95 -4.01
CA PHE A 31 46.16 22.73 -2.77
C PHE A 31 45.22 22.49 -1.59
N ALA A 32 44.11 23.24 -1.52
CA ALA A 32 43.06 23.00 -0.53
C ALA A 32 42.44 21.60 -0.68
N ARG A 33 42.27 21.13 -1.93
CA ARG A 33 41.76 19.78 -2.21
C ARG A 33 42.62 18.68 -1.60
N GLU A 34 43.94 18.72 -1.81
CA GLU A 34 44.88 17.74 -1.25
C GLU A 34 44.86 17.74 0.29
N TYR A 35 44.58 18.91 0.89
CA TYR A 35 44.54 19.08 2.34
C TYR A 35 43.21 18.66 2.99
N PHE A 36 42.07 18.84 2.32
CA PHE A 36 40.73 18.65 2.93
C PHE A 36 39.95 17.42 2.44
N GLU A 37 40.42 16.70 1.40
CA GLU A 37 39.70 15.53 0.87
C GLU A 37 39.43 14.46 1.94
N ASN A 38 40.38 14.24 2.86
CA ASN A 38 40.22 13.28 3.96
C ASN A 38 39.18 13.75 4.99
N GLU A 39 39.19 15.03 5.35
CA GLU A 39 38.27 15.66 6.28
C GLU A 39 36.84 15.65 5.74
N ILE A 40 36.67 15.97 4.46
CA ILE A 40 35.37 15.87 3.76
C ILE A 40 34.86 14.43 3.79
N SER A 41 35.73 13.45 3.54
CA SER A 41 35.36 12.02 3.61
C SER A 41 34.95 11.59 5.02
N LEU A 42 35.69 11.99 6.04
CA LEU A 42 35.37 11.72 7.44
C LEU A 42 34.05 12.36 7.87
N LEU A 43 33.80 13.61 7.48
CA LEU A 43 32.55 14.31 7.75
C LEU A 43 31.36 13.65 7.06
N LYS A 44 31.50 13.22 5.80
CA LYS A 44 30.46 12.46 5.09
C LYS A 44 30.13 11.14 5.80
N ASN A 45 31.14 10.43 6.30
CA ASN A 45 30.94 9.21 7.08
C ASN A 45 30.26 9.49 8.43
N ALA A 46 30.62 10.58 9.10
CA ALA A 46 29.98 11.00 10.35
C ALA A 46 28.50 11.38 10.13
N ILE A 47 28.20 12.14 9.07
CA ILE A 47 26.82 12.47 8.66
C ILE A 47 26.04 11.18 8.44
N LYS A 48 26.57 10.24 7.66
CA LYS A 48 25.92 8.95 7.39
C LYS A 48 25.66 8.17 8.67
N SER A 49 26.64 8.10 9.58
CA SER A 49 26.47 7.41 10.87
C SER A 49 25.38 8.05 11.74
N LEU A 50 25.27 9.39 11.73
CA LEU A 50 24.21 10.11 12.43
C LEU A 50 22.84 9.91 11.77
N GLU A 51 22.75 9.90 10.44
CA GLU A 51 21.54 9.53 9.71
C GLU A 51 21.08 8.12 10.09
N ASP A 52 21.99 7.14 10.09
CA ASP A 52 21.69 5.75 10.43
C ASP A 52 21.23 5.60 11.89
N LYS A 53 21.90 6.27 12.84
CA LYS A 53 21.49 6.28 14.26
C LYS A 53 20.13 6.93 14.45
N LEU A 54 19.88 8.04 13.77
CA LEU A 54 18.59 8.71 13.79
C LEU A 54 17.52 7.75 13.28
N ASN A 55 17.71 7.16 12.10
CA ASN A 55 16.78 6.22 11.49
C ASN A 55 16.48 5.02 12.40
N ASN A 56 17.50 4.39 12.97
CA ASN A 56 17.30 3.25 13.89
C ASN A 56 16.53 3.64 15.15
N SER A 57 16.81 4.82 15.71
CA SER A 57 16.08 5.32 16.89
C SER A 57 14.62 5.64 16.57
N ILE A 58 14.33 6.04 15.32
CA ILE A 58 12.98 6.31 14.83
C ILE A 58 12.24 4.99 14.63
N ILE A 59 12.85 4.02 13.97
CA ILE A 59 12.27 2.69 13.75
C ILE A 59 11.91 2.07 15.10
N ALA A 60 12.87 2.00 16.03
CA ALA A 60 12.63 1.45 17.36
C ALA A 60 11.54 2.23 18.13
N TYR A 61 11.42 3.54 17.93
CA TYR A 61 10.34 4.32 18.54
C TYR A 61 8.98 4.00 17.90
N CYS A 62 8.91 3.91 16.57
CA CYS A 62 7.70 3.57 15.83
C CYS A 62 7.20 2.16 16.14
N GLU A 63 8.11 1.19 16.31
CA GLU A 63 7.80 -0.16 16.78
C GLU A 63 7.14 -0.16 18.17
N ASN A 64 7.40 0.89 18.98
CA ASN A 64 6.83 1.06 20.31
C ASN A 64 5.58 1.96 20.34
N LEU A 65 5.18 2.58 19.22
CA LEU A 65 3.92 3.32 19.14
C LEU A 65 2.77 2.33 19.04
N ASN A 66 1.93 2.26 20.09
CA ASN A 66 0.75 1.41 20.13
C ASN A 66 -0.40 2.02 19.30
N ILE A 67 -0.23 2.02 17.97
CA ILE A 67 -1.25 2.43 17.01
C ILE A 67 -2.10 1.21 16.69
N GLN A 68 -3.39 1.29 17.01
CA GLN A 68 -4.29 0.13 16.97
C GLN A 68 -4.99 0.03 15.61
N ASP A 69 -5.17 -1.19 15.12
CA ASP A 69 -6.07 -1.40 13.98
C ASP A 69 -7.50 -1.06 14.40
N GLY A 70 -8.28 -0.47 13.50
CA GLY A 70 -9.59 0.06 13.89
C GLY A 70 -10.14 1.11 12.95
N ARG A 71 -10.96 2.01 13.50
CA ARG A 71 -11.66 3.06 12.76
C ARG A 71 -10.99 4.41 12.97
N TYR A 72 -10.85 5.15 11.88
CA TYR A 72 -10.12 6.40 11.79
C TYR A 72 -10.89 7.43 10.98
N ASP A 73 -10.82 8.69 11.39
CA ASP A 73 -11.46 9.77 10.65
C ASP A 73 -10.57 10.22 9.50
N LEU A 74 -11.13 10.23 8.29
CA LEU A 74 -10.49 10.73 7.09
C LEU A 74 -10.44 12.26 7.10
N ILE A 75 -9.25 12.80 6.93
CA ILE A 75 -9.03 14.25 6.73
C ILE A 75 -9.14 14.58 5.24
N LYS A 76 -8.38 13.87 4.39
CA LYS A 76 -8.39 14.06 2.93
C LYS A 76 -7.66 12.94 2.19
N VAL A 77 -7.91 12.85 0.89
CA VAL A 77 -7.08 12.11 -0.08
C VAL A 77 -5.93 12.98 -0.57
N ILE A 78 -4.70 12.45 -0.54
CA ILE A 78 -3.49 13.16 -0.98
C ILE A 78 -3.27 12.93 -2.48
N ASP A 79 -3.23 11.67 -2.89
CA ASP A 79 -2.99 11.18 -4.25
C ASP A 79 -3.76 9.86 -4.47
N GLY A 80 -3.48 9.13 -5.56
CA GLY A 80 -4.20 7.92 -5.95
C GLY A 80 -4.00 6.70 -5.05
N ASP A 81 -3.04 6.75 -4.11
CA ASP A 81 -2.72 5.67 -3.19
C ASP A 81 -2.44 6.11 -1.75
N THR A 82 -2.57 7.40 -1.44
CA THR A 82 -2.27 7.95 -0.13
C THR A 82 -3.44 8.77 0.41
N ILE A 83 -3.83 8.45 1.64
CA ILE A 83 -4.85 9.17 2.41
C ILE A 83 -4.24 9.79 3.65
N ARG A 84 -4.93 10.78 4.22
CA ARG A 84 -4.57 11.41 5.48
C ARG A 84 -5.69 11.25 6.49
N LEU A 85 -5.32 10.77 7.67
CA LEU A 85 -6.23 10.42 8.75
C LEU A 85 -5.92 11.22 10.02
N VAL A 86 -6.93 11.32 10.89
CA VAL A 86 -6.76 11.76 12.27
C VAL A 86 -6.07 10.62 13.03
N PRO A 87 -4.92 10.84 13.69
CA PRO A 87 -4.26 9.80 14.48
C PRO A 87 -5.06 9.46 15.74
N PRO A 88 -4.81 8.31 16.40
CA PRO A 88 -5.51 7.96 17.64
C PRO A 88 -5.34 9.03 18.71
N ASN A 89 -6.34 9.19 19.59
CA ASN A 89 -6.32 10.16 20.69
C ASN A 89 -5.06 10.06 21.57
N THR A 90 -4.48 8.88 21.71
CA THR A 90 -3.22 8.68 22.44
C THR A 90 -2.05 9.43 21.81
N LEU A 91 -1.99 9.55 20.49
CA LEU A 91 -0.97 10.33 19.79
C LEU A 91 -1.30 11.82 19.78
N LEU A 92 -2.58 12.18 19.63
CA LEU A 92 -3.06 13.57 19.68
C LEU A 92 -2.82 14.21 21.05
N ASN A 93 -3.24 13.56 22.13
CA ASN A 93 -3.17 14.10 23.50
C ASN A 93 -1.75 14.31 23.99
N ASN A 94 -0.79 13.55 23.46
CA ASN A 94 0.62 13.71 23.77
C ASN A 94 1.33 14.71 22.82
N ASN A 95 0.59 15.40 21.95
CA ASN A 95 1.10 16.31 20.92
C ASN A 95 2.15 15.69 19.98
N TYR A 96 2.17 14.36 19.84
CA TYR A 96 3.20 13.68 19.05
C TYR A 96 2.94 13.77 17.55
N MET A 97 1.67 13.75 17.15
CA MET A 97 1.28 13.72 15.74
C MET A 97 -0.08 14.40 15.58
N LYS A 98 -0.20 15.31 14.60
CA LYS A 98 -1.46 16.00 14.28
C LYS A 98 -2.25 15.28 13.19
N ASP A 99 -1.53 14.78 12.18
CA ASP A 99 -2.07 14.12 11.01
C ASP A 99 -1.26 12.84 10.76
N MET A 100 -1.91 11.79 10.26
CA MET A 100 -1.27 10.53 9.87
C MET A 100 -1.50 10.26 8.39
N ASP A 101 -0.46 10.26 7.57
CA ASP A 101 -0.58 9.81 6.18
C ASP A 101 -0.49 8.28 6.13
N VAL A 102 -1.31 7.66 5.30
CA VAL A 102 -1.35 6.22 5.08
C VAL A 102 -1.32 5.97 3.57
N ARG A 103 -0.30 5.26 3.09
CA ARG A 103 -0.26 4.69 1.74
C ARG A 103 -0.96 3.33 1.74
N LEU A 104 -1.72 3.07 0.70
CA LEU A 104 -2.44 1.82 0.50
C LEU A 104 -1.42 0.71 0.24
N TYR A 105 -1.41 -0.29 1.12
CA TYR A 105 -0.52 -1.46 1.03
C TYR A 105 -0.72 -2.25 -0.28
N GLY A 106 0.39 -2.71 -0.86
CA GLY A 106 0.45 -3.60 -2.01
C GLY A 106 -0.13 -3.01 -3.31
N TYR A 107 -0.26 -1.69 -3.37
CA TYR A 107 -0.87 -0.97 -4.48
C TYR A 107 -0.08 0.31 -4.77
N ASP A 108 0.13 0.60 -6.05
CA ASP A 108 0.85 1.77 -6.53
C ASP A 108 0.04 2.44 -7.64
N ALA A 109 -0.36 3.69 -7.41
CA ALA A 109 -1.07 4.51 -8.38
C ALA A 109 -0.08 5.35 -9.22
N PRO A 110 -0.49 5.83 -10.41
CA PRO A 110 0.29 6.83 -11.16
C PRO A 110 0.63 8.04 -10.29
N GLU A 111 1.88 8.51 -10.37
CA GLU A 111 2.35 9.67 -9.62
C GLU A 111 1.93 10.98 -10.30
N LYS A 112 2.08 12.12 -9.62
CA LYS A 112 1.60 13.44 -10.10
C LYS A 112 1.99 13.82 -11.54
N LYS A 113 3.11 13.29 -12.03
CA LYS A 113 3.67 13.56 -13.36
C LYS A 113 3.19 12.59 -14.44
N ASP A 114 2.53 11.50 -14.05
CA ASP A 114 2.11 10.42 -14.92
C ASP A 114 0.65 10.61 -15.35
N GLU A 115 0.27 9.97 -16.47
CA GLU A 115 -1.12 9.93 -16.93
C GLU A 115 -2.01 9.22 -15.89
N PHE A 116 -3.30 9.56 -15.87
CA PHE A 116 -4.31 9.02 -14.94
C PHE A 116 -4.17 9.41 -13.45
N PHE A 117 -3.18 10.23 -13.07
CA PHE A 117 -3.03 10.69 -11.67
C PHE A 117 -4.30 11.35 -11.11
N VAL A 118 -4.93 12.22 -11.90
CA VAL A 118 -6.11 12.99 -11.48
C VAL A 118 -7.29 12.05 -11.28
N GLU A 119 -7.46 11.10 -12.18
CA GLU A 119 -8.52 10.10 -12.22
C GLU A 119 -8.41 9.18 -11.00
N TYR A 120 -7.22 8.68 -10.69
CA TYR A 120 -6.99 7.86 -9.50
C TYR A 120 -7.24 8.59 -8.20
N LYS A 121 -6.75 9.84 -8.09
CA LYS A 121 -7.02 10.68 -6.93
C LYS A 121 -8.53 10.97 -6.78
N THR A 122 -9.20 11.22 -7.90
CA THR A 122 -10.65 11.50 -7.93
C THR A 122 -11.45 10.27 -7.55
N LEU A 123 -11.09 9.10 -8.09
CA LEU A 123 -11.71 7.82 -7.74
C LEU A 123 -11.60 7.55 -6.24
N LEU A 124 -10.39 7.64 -5.68
CA LEU A 124 -10.19 7.43 -4.25
C LEU A 124 -10.98 8.44 -3.39
N SER A 125 -11.04 9.71 -3.81
CA SER A 125 -11.83 10.73 -3.11
C SER A 125 -13.32 10.41 -3.12
N LYS A 126 -13.88 10.09 -4.31
CA LYS A 126 -15.30 9.75 -4.46
C LYS A 126 -15.67 8.46 -3.74
N LEU A 127 -14.77 7.47 -3.66
CA LEU A 127 -15.00 6.26 -2.87
C LEU A 127 -15.29 6.57 -1.40
N PHE A 128 -14.59 7.54 -0.81
CA PHE A 128 -14.86 7.95 0.56
C PHE A 128 -16.08 8.86 0.70
N GLU A 129 -16.43 9.62 -0.34
CA GLU A 129 -17.68 10.41 -0.35
C GLU A 129 -18.94 9.51 -0.38
N LEU A 130 -18.82 8.26 -0.85
CA LEU A 130 -19.91 7.28 -0.81
C LEU A 130 -20.32 6.87 0.62
N ILE A 131 -19.49 7.17 1.63
CA ILE A 131 -19.83 6.92 3.03
C ILE A 131 -20.07 8.21 3.81
N ALA A 132 -21.23 8.26 4.49
CA ALA A 132 -21.65 9.43 5.24
C ALA A 132 -20.79 9.74 6.48
N SER A 133 -19.98 8.78 6.96
CA SER A 133 -19.25 8.91 8.23
C SER A 133 -17.87 9.56 8.11
N ASN A 134 -17.30 9.71 6.89
CA ASN A 134 -15.88 10.02 6.70
C ASN A 134 -14.94 9.10 7.51
N THR A 135 -15.41 7.94 7.97
CA THR A 135 -14.64 7.03 8.81
C THR A 135 -14.17 5.85 7.98
N VAL A 136 -12.86 5.58 8.02
CA VAL A 136 -12.25 4.42 7.36
C VAL A 136 -11.84 3.40 8.41
N ALA A 137 -11.95 2.12 8.07
CA ALA A 137 -11.34 1.06 8.84
C ALA A 137 -9.95 0.75 8.29
N LEU A 138 -8.98 0.53 9.16
CA LEU A 138 -7.57 0.40 8.81
C LEU A 138 -6.94 -0.78 9.55
N ILE A 139 -6.23 -1.61 8.79
CA ILE A 139 -5.26 -2.57 9.33
C ILE A 139 -3.88 -2.10 8.87
N LEU A 140 -3.05 -1.70 9.81
CA LEU A 140 -1.70 -1.21 9.57
C LEU A 140 -0.76 -2.39 9.35
N GLU A 141 0.04 -2.29 8.29
CA GLU A 141 1.11 -3.23 8.05
C GLU A 141 2.29 -2.85 8.92
N ARG A 142 2.43 -3.56 10.05
CA ARG A 142 3.52 -3.36 11.00
C ARG A 142 4.79 -3.93 10.38
N GLN A 143 5.84 -3.12 10.29
CA GLN A 143 7.14 -3.56 9.75
C GLN A 143 7.59 -4.85 10.47
N SER A 144 7.82 -5.91 9.70
CA SER A 144 8.77 -6.93 10.13
C SER A 144 10.17 -6.35 9.98
N PRO A 145 11.14 -6.64 10.88
CA PRO A 145 12.53 -6.18 10.77
C PRO A 145 13.22 -6.49 9.42
N ILE A 146 12.59 -7.31 8.58
CA ILE A 146 13.09 -7.83 7.31
C ILE A 146 12.41 -7.12 6.11
N THR A 147 11.34 -6.35 6.33
CA THR A 147 10.56 -5.70 5.26
C THR A 147 11.12 -4.32 4.92
N GLU A 148 12.13 -4.28 4.04
CA GLU A 148 12.61 -3.01 3.47
C GLU A 148 11.71 -2.57 2.31
N HIS A 149 10.82 -1.58 2.50
CA HIS A 149 10.11 -0.99 1.37
C HIS A 149 11.05 -0.01 0.63
N ALA A 150 11.31 -0.23 -0.66
CA ALA A 150 12.09 0.71 -1.48
C ALA A 150 11.37 2.08 -1.54
N ASN A 151 12.00 3.14 -1.02
CA ASN A 151 11.44 4.49 -0.77
C ASN A 151 10.93 4.74 0.66
N TYR A 152 10.98 3.76 1.56
CA TYR A 152 10.86 4.01 3.01
C TYR A 152 12.15 4.63 3.59
N THR A 153 13.26 4.52 2.86
CA THR A 153 14.54 5.13 3.20
C THR A 153 14.49 6.65 3.07
N LYS A 154 14.22 7.32 4.19
CA LYS A 154 15.11 8.33 4.83
C LYS A 154 14.37 9.47 5.56
N TYR A 155 13.07 9.72 5.34
CA TYR A 155 12.46 10.97 5.88
C TYR A 155 10.98 11.00 6.30
N SER A 156 10.15 9.95 6.18
CA SER A 156 8.72 10.10 6.50
C SER A 156 8.26 9.34 7.74
N PHE A 157 8.53 9.90 8.93
CA PHE A 157 7.76 9.67 10.15
C PHE A 157 6.22 9.82 9.98
N HIS A 158 5.79 10.32 8.82
CA HIS A 158 4.44 10.81 8.58
C HIS A 158 3.61 9.82 7.75
N ARG A 159 4.21 8.78 7.14
CA ARG A 159 3.54 7.93 6.16
C ARG A 159 3.61 6.43 6.52
N MET A 160 2.48 5.87 6.93
CA MET A 160 2.31 4.44 7.25
C MET A 160 1.83 3.67 6.01
N MET A 161 1.87 2.33 6.07
CA MET A 161 1.28 1.44 5.07
C MET A 161 0.09 0.73 5.70
N GLY A 162 -1.01 0.58 4.96
CA GLY A 162 -2.16 -0.14 5.50
C GLY A 162 -3.15 -0.66 4.47
N ASN A 163 -3.91 -1.65 4.91
CA ASN A 163 -5.10 -2.14 4.24
C ASN A 163 -6.28 -1.27 4.64
N VAL A 164 -6.86 -0.59 3.66
CA VAL A 164 -7.92 0.40 3.88
C VAL A 164 -9.27 -0.20 3.54
N PHE A 165 -10.22 -0.01 4.44
CA PHE A 165 -11.58 -0.51 4.32
C PHE A 165 -12.60 0.61 4.53
N ILE A 166 -13.74 0.46 3.87
CA ILE A 166 -14.92 1.27 4.04
C ILE A 166 -15.99 0.42 4.74
N ASP A 167 -16.59 0.94 5.81
CA ASP A 167 -17.67 0.26 6.51
C ASP A 167 -18.96 0.34 5.68
N PHE A 168 -19.56 -0.82 5.35
CA PHE A 168 -20.78 -0.89 4.58
C PHE A 168 -21.71 -1.99 5.13
N ASN A 169 -22.79 -1.58 5.80
CA ASN A 169 -23.75 -2.46 6.49
C ASN A 169 -23.05 -3.43 7.46
N GLU A 170 -23.10 -4.74 7.21
CA GLU A 170 -22.47 -5.77 8.04
C GLU A 170 -21.08 -6.19 7.52
N LYS A 171 -20.58 -5.53 6.47
CA LYS A 171 -19.34 -5.89 5.77
C LYS A 171 -18.37 -4.73 5.70
N LEU A 172 -17.16 -5.04 5.27
CA LEU A 172 -16.09 -4.11 4.98
C LEU A 172 -15.75 -4.20 3.50
N PHE A 173 -15.78 -3.06 2.82
CA PHE A 173 -15.33 -2.92 1.45
C PHE A 173 -13.83 -2.65 1.41
N TYR A 174 -13.04 -3.51 0.78
CA TYR A 174 -11.59 -3.44 0.74
C TYR A 174 -11.11 -2.57 -0.43
N VAL A 175 -10.70 -1.34 -0.10
CA VAL A 175 -10.35 -0.29 -1.08
C VAL A 175 -9.12 -0.67 -1.90
N ASN A 176 -8.08 -1.22 -1.26
CA ASN A 176 -6.84 -1.56 -1.96
C ASN A 176 -7.10 -2.60 -3.07
N SER A 177 -7.87 -3.65 -2.77
CA SER A 177 -8.21 -4.67 -3.78
C SER A 177 -9.07 -4.10 -4.90
N PHE A 178 -9.97 -3.18 -4.60
CA PHE A 178 -10.78 -2.54 -5.65
C PHE A 178 -9.90 -1.74 -6.61
N LEU A 179 -9.02 -0.88 -6.10
CA LEU A 179 -8.15 -0.06 -6.94
C LEU A 179 -7.11 -0.89 -7.69
N ALA A 180 -6.62 -1.98 -7.11
CA ALA A 180 -5.73 -2.93 -7.78
C ALA A 180 -6.32 -3.53 -9.07
N MET A 181 -7.65 -3.53 -9.21
CA MET A 181 -8.36 -4.00 -10.39
C MET A 181 -8.37 -3.00 -11.55
N PHE A 182 -7.94 -1.74 -11.35
CA PHE A 182 -7.94 -0.70 -12.39
C PHE A 182 -6.64 -0.67 -13.23
N PRO A 183 -6.71 -0.32 -14.53
CA PRO A 183 -5.55 -0.26 -15.42
C PRO A 183 -4.57 0.85 -15.02
N HIS A 184 -3.28 0.72 -15.34
CA HIS A 184 -2.22 1.69 -14.95
C HIS A 184 -1.79 1.68 -13.48
N THR A 185 -2.30 0.76 -12.66
CA THR A 185 -1.74 0.48 -11.33
C THR A 185 -0.74 -0.65 -11.37
N THR A 186 0.21 -0.61 -10.45
CA THR A 186 1.18 -1.71 -10.28
C THR A 186 1.09 -2.30 -8.89
N TYR A 187 1.41 -3.58 -8.79
CA TYR A 187 1.59 -4.22 -7.50
C TYR A 187 2.95 -3.77 -6.97
N TYR A 188 2.94 -3.02 -5.87
CA TYR A 188 4.18 -2.64 -5.20
C TYR A 188 4.77 -3.90 -4.56
N ASN A 189 5.74 -4.51 -5.25
CA ASN A 189 6.50 -5.63 -4.72
C ASN A 189 7.94 -5.19 -4.46
N ASN A 190 8.36 -5.40 -3.22
CA ASN A 190 9.66 -5.03 -2.68
C ASN A 190 10.82 -5.31 -3.68
N LYS A 191 11.82 -4.44 -3.81
CA LYS A 191 12.96 -4.72 -4.72
C LYS A 191 13.74 -5.99 -4.31
N LYS A 192 13.69 -6.41 -3.04
CA LYS A 192 14.17 -7.74 -2.59
C LYS A 192 13.27 -8.90 -3.06
N PHE A 193 11.97 -8.65 -3.28
CA PHE A 193 11.06 -9.61 -3.92
C PHE A 193 11.35 -9.83 -5.41
N LYS A 194 12.13 -8.97 -6.08
CA LYS A 194 12.61 -9.29 -7.45
C LYS A 194 13.64 -10.43 -7.46
N GLU A 195 14.36 -10.65 -6.36
CA GLU A 195 15.18 -11.85 -6.16
C GLU A 195 14.30 -13.03 -5.71
N GLU A 196 13.16 -12.75 -5.07
CA GLU A 196 12.09 -13.71 -4.79
C GLU A 196 10.97 -13.69 -5.84
N LYS A 197 11.31 -14.09 -7.07
CA LYS A 197 10.36 -14.76 -8.00
C LYS A 197 9.61 -15.97 -7.39
N LYS A 198 9.72 -16.18 -6.08
CA LYS A 198 9.27 -17.30 -5.27
C LYS A 198 7.84 -17.13 -4.79
N ILE A 199 7.34 -15.96 -4.41
CA ILE A 199 5.93 -15.84 -3.96
C ILE A 199 4.96 -15.94 -5.14
N GLU A 200 5.29 -15.36 -6.30
CA GLU A 200 4.60 -15.64 -7.56
C GLU A 200 4.71 -17.14 -7.95
N TYR A 201 5.79 -17.83 -7.59
CA TYR A 201 5.93 -19.29 -7.78
C TYR A 201 5.16 -20.12 -6.72
N TYR A 202 5.02 -19.60 -5.51
CA TYR A 202 4.45 -20.27 -4.34
C TYR A 202 2.97 -19.98 -4.16
N ILE A 203 2.42 -18.93 -4.77
CA ILE A 203 1.01 -18.55 -4.79
C ILE A 203 0.48 -18.60 -6.24
N GLY A 204 1.28 -18.14 -7.21
CA GLY A 204 0.95 -18.06 -8.64
C GLY A 204 1.52 -19.20 -9.50
N GLY A 205 1.70 -20.41 -8.96
CA GLY A 205 2.01 -21.64 -9.73
C GLY A 205 0.92 -22.06 -10.74
N LEU A 206 0.02 -21.16 -11.13
CA LEU A 206 -0.97 -21.34 -12.17
C LEU A 206 -0.32 -21.05 -13.53
N LYS A 207 0.10 -22.10 -14.23
CA LYS A 207 0.17 -22.02 -15.70
C LYS A 207 -1.14 -21.38 -16.19
N LYS A 208 -1.03 -20.32 -16.99
CA LYS A 208 -2.06 -19.54 -17.72
C LYS A 208 -3.18 -20.40 -18.36
N LYS A 209 -3.96 -21.14 -17.58
CA LYS A 209 -5.22 -21.71 -18.01
C LYS A 209 -6.23 -20.60 -17.85
N ARG A 210 -6.78 -20.15 -18.98
CA ARG A 210 -7.92 -19.24 -19.04
C ARG A 210 -9.04 -19.82 -18.16
N LEU A 211 -9.18 -19.31 -16.94
CA LEU A 211 -10.36 -19.59 -16.12
C LEU A 211 -11.51 -18.90 -16.83
N LYS A 212 -12.57 -19.66 -17.14
CA LYS A 212 -13.82 -19.08 -17.62
C LYS A 212 -14.53 -18.51 -16.41
N TYR A 213 -14.59 -17.18 -16.34
CA TYR A 213 -15.40 -16.49 -15.35
C TYR A 213 -16.87 -16.65 -15.74
N SER A 214 -17.69 -17.23 -14.85
CA SER A 214 -19.13 -17.10 -15.00
C SER A 214 -19.52 -15.68 -14.59
N ASN A 215 -20.31 -15.00 -15.42
CA ASN A 215 -20.91 -13.70 -15.06
C ASN A 215 -21.91 -13.81 -13.88
N ASN A 216 -22.11 -15.01 -13.33
CA ASN A 216 -22.93 -15.28 -12.17
C ASN A 216 -22.06 -15.16 -10.91
N TYR A 217 -21.65 -13.95 -10.56
CA TYR A 217 -21.09 -13.71 -9.24
C TYR A 217 -22.25 -13.62 -8.25
N PHE A 218 -22.20 -14.42 -7.19
CA PHE A 218 -23.21 -14.36 -6.15
C PHE A 218 -23.01 -13.02 -5.41
N PHE A 219 -23.97 -12.11 -5.59
CA PHE A 219 -24.03 -10.90 -4.82
C PHE A 219 -25.13 -11.07 -3.78
N ASP A 220 -24.76 -10.90 -2.52
CA ASP A 220 -25.72 -10.41 -1.55
C ASP A 220 -26.33 -9.10 -2.08
N GLN A 221 -27.63 -8.90 -1.87
CA GLN A 221 -28.39 -7.77 -2.44
C GLN A 221 -27.75 -6.43 -2.07
N ASP A 222 -27.26 -6.31 -0.84
CA ASP A 222 -26.57 -5.13 -0.34
C ASP A 222 -25.25 -4.86 -1.08
N CYS A 223 -24.46 -5.91 -1.33
CA CYS A 223 -23.23 -5.80 -2.13
C CYS A 223 -23.53 -5.36 -3.56
N LYS A 224 -24.61 -5.89 -4.17
CA LYS A 224 -25.03 -5.50 -5.52
C LYS A 224 -25.39 -4.01 -5.58
N THR A 225 -26.12 -3.52 -4.58
CA THR A 225 -26.47 -2.10 -4.48
C THR A 225 -25.23 -1.23 -4.33
N PHE A 226 -24.25 -1.63 -3.51
CA PHE A 226 -23.00 -0.89 -3.39
C PHE A 226 -22.20 -0.88 -4.69
N ILE A 227 -22.05 -2.03 -5.36
CA ILE A 227 -21.39 -2.11 -6.67
C ILE A 227 -22.10 -1.21 -7.71
N GLY A 228 -23.43 -1.13 -7.69
CA GLY A 228 -24.18 -0.21 -8.55
C GLY A 228 -23.80 1.26 -8.31
N LYS A 229 -23.71 1.68 -7.05
CA LYS A 229 -23.24 3.04 -6.68
C LYS A 229 -21.79 3.28 -7.09
N LEU A 230 -20.92 2.26 -6.98
CA LEU A 230 -19.55 2.35 -7.46
C LEU A 230 -19.52 2.57 -8.98
N SER A 231 -20.33 1.83 -9.74
CA SER A 231 -20.44 2.00 -11.19
C SER A 231 -20.83 3.44 -11.57
N GLU A 232 -21.77 4.05 -10.84
CA GLU A 232 -22.13 5.47 -11.03
C GLU A 232 -20.93 6.40 -10.79
N VAL A 233 -20.21 6.22 -9.68
CA VAL A 233 -19.00 7.00 -9.36
C VAL A 233 -17.93 6.87 -10.44
N ILE A 234 -17.69 5.65 -10.93
CA ILE A 234 -16.70 5.37 -11.98
C ILE A 234 -17.10 6.05 -13.29
N ASN A 235 -18.39 6.01 -13.63
CA ASN A 235 -18.93 6.60 -14.86
C ASN A 235 -18.76 8.13 -14.91
N GLU A 236 -18.70 8.78 -13.75
CA GLU A 236 -18.45 10.23 -13.65
C GLU A 236 -16.98 10.62 -13.82
N ILE A 237 -16.05 9.66 -13.95
CA ILE A 237 -14.62 9.91 -14.10
C ILE A 237 -14.26 9.64 -15.56
N GLU A 238 -13.96 10.70 -16.32
CA GLU A 238 -13.76 10.66 -17.78
C GLU A 238 -12.82 9.53 -18.25
N GLY A 239 -11.64 9.39 -17.61
CA GLY A 239 -10.68 8.33 -17.96
C GLY A 239 -11.07 6.91 -17.53
N PHE A 240 -12.14 6.74 -16.74
CA PHE A 240 -12.61 5.45 -16.25
C PHE A 240 -14.06 5.11 -16.62
N ALA A 241 -14.76 5.95 -17.40
CA ALA A 241 -16.18 5.76 -17.67
C ALA A 241 -16.51 4.37 -18.26
N ASP A 242 -15.67 3.91 -19.20
CA ASP A 242 -15.77 2.59 -19.83
C ASP A 242 -15.55 1.41 -18.85
N LEU A 243 -15.06 1.69 -17.63
CA LEU A 243 -14.80 0.70 -16.59
C LEU A 243 -16.00 0.46 -15.65
N SER A 244 -17.04 1.28 -15.75
CA SER A 244 -18.20 1.24 -14.86
C SER A 244 -18.98 -0.08 -14.94
N GLU A 245 -18.98 -0.76 -16.08
CA GLU A 245 -19.79 -1.98 -16.34
C GLU A 245 -19.00 -3.30 -16.25
N ILE A 246 -17.74 -3.26 -15.82
CA ILE A 246 -16.80 -4.38 -16.00
C ILE A 246 -17.09 -5.60 -15.09
N GLY A 247 -17.93 -5.43 -14.07
CA GLY A 247 -18.39 -6.52 -13.19
C GLY A 247 -17.28 -6.99 -12.24
N TYR A 248 -17.17 -6.33 -11.09
CA TYR A 248 -16.11 -6.61 -10.12
C TYR A 248 -16.43 -7.82 -9.23
N PRO A 249 -15.45 -8.69 -8.93
CA PRO A 249 -15.66 -9.88 -8.12
C PRO A 249 -15.83 -9.52 -6.63
N SER A 250 -17.07 -9.58 -6.13
CA SER A 250 -17.43 -9.26 -4.73
C SER A 250 -16.60 -10.02 -3.69
N CYS A 251 -16.23 -11.27 -3.98
CA CYS A 251 -15.40 -12.13 -3.14
C CYS A 251 -14.00 -11.56 -2.81
N LEU A 252 -13.49 -10.62 -3.61
CA LEU A 252 -12.23 -9.93 -3.35
C LEU A 252 -12.42 -8.56 -2.70
N LEU A 253 -13.67 -8.08 -2.67
CA LEU A 253 -14.00 -6.71 -2.27
C LEU A 253 -14.68 -6.62 -0.91
N PHE A 254 -15.43 -7.63 -0.50
CA PHE A 254 -16.21 -7.58 0.74
C PHE A 254 -15.77 -8.64 1.74
N PHE A 255 -15.50 -8.20 2.96
CA PHE A 255 -15.08 -9.05 4.07
C PHE A 255 -15.99 -8.86 5.30
N PRO A 256 -16.13 -9.89 6.15
CA PRO A 256 -16.80 -9.75 7.44
C PRO A 256 -16.04 -8.76 8.34
N LYS A 257 -16.77 -8.04 9.20
CA LYS A 257 -16.18 -7.01 10.09
C LYS A 257 -15.18 -7.58 11.08
N GLU A 258 -15.34 -8.85 11.44
CA GLU A 258 -14.46 -9.61 12.31
C GLU A 258 -13.02 -9.65 11.81
N ILE A 259 -12.78 -9.47 10.50
CA ILE A 259 -11.44 -9.47 9.92
C ILE A 259 -10.52 -8.41 10.55
N LEU A 260 -11.07 -7.25 10.97
CA LEU A 260 -10.28 -6.18 11.62
C LEU A 260 -9.68 -6.63 12.95
N LYS A 261 -10.38 -7.51 13.68
CA LYS A 261 -9.90 -8.04 14.95
C LYS A 261 -8.91 -9.18 14.73
N ILE A 262 -9.23 -10.07 13.79
CA ILE A 262 -8.52 -11.33 13.61
C ILE A 262 -7.21 -11.14 12.85
N ALA A 263 -7.15 -10.22 11.88
CA ALA A 263 -5.96 -10.02 11.05
C ALA A 263 -4.72 -9.66 11.86
N ASP A 264 -4.87 -8.89 12.94
CA ASP A 264 -3.76 -8.53 13.81
C ASP A 264 -3.44 -9.63 14.85
N GLU A 265 -4.46 -10.19 15.49
CA GLU A 265 -4.30 -11.19 16.55
C GLU A 265 -3.85 -12.55 16.01
N SER A 266 -4.31 -12.92 14.82
CA SER A 266 -4.06 -14.22 14.20
C SER A 266 -4.10 -14.15 12.67
N PRO A 267 -2.97 -13.75 12.03
CA PRO A 267 -2.86 -13.64 10.57
C PRO A 267 -3.29 -14.91 9.82
N ASN A 268 -3.01 -16.10 10.37
CA ASN A 268 -3.43 -17.38 9.79
C ASN A 268 -4.94 -17.59 9.82
N GLN A 269 -5.61 -17.20 10.93
CA GLN A 269 -7.08 -17.27 11.00
C GLN A 269 -7.72 -16.27 10.04
N ALA A 270 -7.15 -15.07 9.90
CA ALA A 270 -7.60 -14.09 8.93
C ALA A 270 -7.41 -14.60 7.49
N PHE A 271 -6.28 -15.23 7.19
CA PHE A 271 -6.05 -15.89 5.91
C PHE A 271 -7.08 -16.98 5.64
N ASP A 272 -7.37 -17.84 6.62
CA ASP A 272 -8.40 -18.89 6.48
C ASP A 272 -9.81 -18.33 6.29
N MET A 273 -10.13 -17.22 6.96
CA MET A 273 -11.38 -16.49 6.77
C MET A 273 -11.50 -15.90 5.35
N ILE A 274 -10.42 -15.28 4.85
CA ILE A 274 -10.35 -14.77 3.48
C ILE A 274 -10.54 -15.91 2.47
N LEU A 275 -9.84 -17.04 2.65
CA LEU A 275 -9.97 -18.19 1.78
C LEU A 275 -11.38 -18.80 1.80
N SER A 276 -12.03 -18.82 2.97
CA SER A 276 -13.40 -19.30 3.11
C SER A 276 -14.37 -18.37 2.38
N SER A 277 -14.24 -17.05 2.56
CA SER A 277 -15.04 -16.04 1.85
C SER A 277 -14.87 -16.15 0.32
N ILE A 278 -13.66 -16.41 -0.18
CA ILE A 278 -13.41 -16.64 -1.61
C ILE A 278 -14.12 -17.93 -2.09
N LYS A 279 -14.15 -18.99 -1.28
CA LYS A 279 -14.82 -20.26 -1.63
C LYS A 279 -16.34 -20.13 -1.61
N ASP A 280 -16.89 -19.54 -0.56
CA ASP A 280 -18.35 -19.49 -0.32
C ASP A 280 -19.09 -18.61 -1.35
N ASN A 281 -18.39 -17.66 -1.97
CA ASN A 281 -18.96 -16.78 -3.00
C ASN A 281 -18.82 -17.34 -4.43
N ASP A 282 -18.53 -18.64 -4.60
CA ASP A 282 -18.27 -19.29 -5.90
C ASP A 282 -17.30 -18.49 -6.79
N CYS A 283 -16.33 -17.85 -6.14
CA CYS A 283 -15.39 -16.97 -6.80
C CYS A 283 -14.62 -17.78 -7.85
N ALA A 284 -14.46 -17.27 -9.07
CA ALA A 284 -13.75 -18.00 -10.13
C ALA A 284 -12.31 -18.39 -9.75
N PHE A 285 -11.75 -17.77 -8.71
CA PHE A 285 -10.44 -18.05 -8.12
C PHE A 285 -10.44 -19.23 -7.11
N SER A 286 -11.60 -19.75 -6.70
CA SER A 286 -11.75 -20.85 -5.72
C SER A 286 -11.13 -22.17 -6.18
N ASN A 287 -11.00 -22.37 -7.50
CA ASN A 287 -10.41 -23.56 -8.13
C ASN A 287 -8.87 -23.52 -8.24
N VAL A 288 -8.24 -22.42 -7.82
CA VAL A 288 -6.78 -22.34 -7.74
C VAL A 288 -6.30 -23.29 -6.66
N LYS A 289 -5.15 -23.95 -6.87
CA LYS A 289 -4.50 -24.89 -5.94
C LYS A 289 -4.01 -24.24 -4.62
N LEU A 290 -4.79 -23.32 -4.07
CA LEU A 290 -4.60 -22.67 -2.76
C LEU A 290 -4.37 -23.69 -1.66
N ASN A 291 -5.09 -24.83 -1.66
CA ASN A 291 -4.89 -25.87 -0.65
C ASN A 291 -3.46 -26.46 -0.66
N THR A 292 -2.78 -26.53 -1.82
CA THR A 292 -1.40 -27.06 -1.91
C THR A 292 -0.34 -26.00 -1.56
N GLN A 293 -0.74 -24.73 -1.48
CA GLN A 293 0.14 -23.60 -1.16
C GLN A 293 -0.16 -23.01 0.22
N LYS A 294 -1.30 -23.39 0.84
CA LYS A 294 -1.73 -22.96 2.17
C LYS A 294 -0.64 -23.15 3.22
N GLU A 295 0.02 -24.32 3.26
CA GLU A 295 1.09 -24.59 4.22
C GLU A 295 2.26 -23.60 4.09
N LYS A 296 2.61 -23.20 2.86
CA LYS A 296 3.66 -22.20 2.62
C LYS A 296 3.21 -20.81 2.97
N CYS A 297 1.97 -20.44 2.64
CA CYS A 297 1.42 -19.14 3.04
C CYS A 297 1.35 -19.03 4.56
N VAL A 298 0.93 -20.07 5.26
CA VAL A 298 0.91 -20.13 6.74
C VAL A 298 2.31 -19.92 7.31
N ASP A 299 3.32 -20.63 6.80
CA ASP A 299 4.72 -20.43 7.24
C ASP A 299 5.22 -19.00 6.99
N LEU A 300 4.84 -18.38 5.86
CA LEU A 300 5.21 -16.99 5.55
C LEU A 300 4.45 -15.97 6.41
N LEU A 301 3.17 -16.22 6.72
CA LEU A 301 2.34 -15.39 7.62
C LEU A 301 2.86 -15.46 9.06
N ASP A 302 3.22 -16.65 9.53
CA ASP A 302 3.84 -16.86 10.86
C ASP A 302 5.14 -16.08 11.00
N LYS A 303 5.93 -16.02 9.91
CA LYS A 303 7.16 -15.23 9.84
C LYS A 303 6.92 -13.73 9.56
N ARG A 304 5.65 -13.30 9.41
CA ARG A 304 5.25 -11.94 9.03
C ARG A 304 5.96 -11.43 7.77
N LEU A 305 6.18 -12.33 6.82
CA LEU A 305 6.79 -12.02 5.52
C LEU A 305 5.75 -11.62 4.46
N ILE A 306 4.50 -12.02 4.67
CA ILE A 306 3.35 -11.65 3.86
C ILE A 306 2.19 -11.23 4.75
N SER A 307 1.28 -10.45 4.20
CA SER A 307 -0.01 -10.09 4.78
C SER A 307 -1.08 -11.12 4.37
N PRO A 308 -2.08 -11.41 5.21
CA PRO A 308 -3.23 -12.23 4.79
C PRO A 308 -3.98 -11.62 3.59
N PHE A 309 -3.83 -10.32 3.33
CA PHE A 309 -4.45 -9.63 2.19
C PHE A 309 -3.64 -9.71 0.90
N ASP A 310 -2.38 -10.16 0.93
CA ASP A 310 -1.58 -10.30 -0.30
C ASP A 310 -2.24 -11.24 -1.31
N ILE A 311 -2.91 -12.29 -0.85
CA ILE A 311 -3.64 -13.21 -1.74
C ILE A 311 -4.80 -12.52 -2.47
N VAL A 312 -5.48 -11.60 -1.79
CA VAL A 312 -6.62 -10.85 -2.35
C VAL A 312 -6.11 -9.90 -3.43
N LEU A 313 -5.01 -9.19 -3.14
CA LEU A 313 -4.36 -8.30 -4.09
C LEU A 313 -3.86 -9.07 -5.31
N ILE A 314 -3.18 -10.20 -5.12
CA ILE A 314 -2.72 -11.05 -6.23
C ILE A 314 -3.89 -11.43 -7.15
N TYR A 315 -5.03 -11.87 -6.59
CA TYR A 315 -6.20 -12.20 -7.41
C TYR A 315 -6.85 -10.98 -8.08
N ALA A 316 -6.82 -9.82 -7.43
CA ALA A 316 -7.27 -8.56 -8.03
C ALA A 316 -6.41 -8.16 -9.24
N PHE A 317 -5.09 -8.27 -9.12
CA PHE A 317 -4.16 -8.03 -10.23
C PHE A 317 -4.31 -9.08 -11.34
N GLU A 318 -4.48 -10.37 -11.02
CA GLU A 318 -4.76 -11.41 -12.02
C GLU A 318 -6.09 -11.16 -12.76
N TRP A 319 -7.13 -10.74 -12.02
CA TRP A 319 -8.41 -10.37 -12.61
C TRP A 319 -8.23 -9.24 -13.62
N LYS A 320 -7.50 -8.19 -13.21
CA LYS A 320 -7.18 -7.04 -14.06
C LYS A 320 -6.45 -7.47 -15.32
N GLU A 321 -5.35 -8.22 -15.18
CA GLU A 321 -4.54 -8.68 -16.32
C GLU A 321 -5.35 -9.46 -17.34
N ARG A 322 -6.29 -10.30 -16.88
CA ARG A 322 -7.13 -11.10 -17.77
C ARG A 322 -8.24 -10.28 -18.43
N ARG A 323 -8.77 -9.28 -17.72
CA ARG A 323 -9.84 -8.43 -18.23
C ARG A 323 -9.35 -7.42 -19.26
N PHE A 324 -8.18 -6.84 -19.00
CA PHE A 324 -7.56 -5.79 -19.81
C PHE A 324 -6.44 -6.32 -20.73
N GLY A 325 -6.03 -7.58 -20.58
CA GLY A 325 -5.09 -8.21 -21.50
C GLY A 325 -3.69 -7.61 -21.46
N LEU A 326 -3.15 -7.31 -20.27
CA LEU A 326 -1.79 -6.74 -20.08
C LEU A 326 -0.64 -7.70 -20.47
N GLY A 327 -0.93 -8.75 -21.24
CA GLY A 327 0.04 -9.61 -21.90
C GLY A 327 -0.01 -9.59 -23.43
N ASP A 328 -0.88 -8.78 -24.05
CA ASP A 328 -0.97 -8.61 -25.50
C ASP A 328 -0.93 -7.13 -25.87
N GLU A 329 -0.17 -6.79 -26.90
CA GLU A 329 0.10 -5.46 -27.48
C GLU A 329 -1.14 -4.65 -27.93
N ASN A 330 -2.35 -5.08 -27.56
CA ASN A 330 -3.62 -4.45 -27.95
C ASN A 330 -4.11 -3.35 -26.99
N TYR A 331 -3.56 -3.20 -25.78
CA TYR A 331 -3.97 -2.09 -24.90
C TYR A 331 -3.51 -0.72 -25.43
N LEU A 332 -2.37 -0.67 -26.12
CA LEU A 332 -1.90 0.52 -26.86
C LEU A 332 -2.80 0.91 -28.04
N LYS A 333 -3.76 0.06 -28.45
CA LYS A 333 -4.72 0.40 -29.52
C LYS A 333 -5.99 1.07 -29.00
N LEU A 334 -6.29 1.00 -27.70
CA LEU A 334 -7.44 1.70 -27.12
C LEU A 334 -7.12 3.15 -26.74
N SER A 335 -5.85 3.48 -26.46
CA SER A 335 -5.39 4.86 -26.22
C SER A 335 -5.17 5.70 -27.49
N HIS A 336 -5.44 5.16 -28.68
CA HIS A 336 -5.27 5.85 -29.96
C HIS A 336 -6.55 5.93 -30.80
N ARG A 337 -7.71 5.76 -30.15
CA ARG A 337 -9.01 6.14 -30.72
C ARG A 337 -9.61 7.27 -29.88
N SER A 338 -9.04 8.45 -30.04
CA SER A 338 -9.63 9.74 -29.67
C SER A 338 -9.29 10.71 -30.78
#